data_AF-A0A2J6WXD2-F1
#
_entry.id   AF-A0A2J6WXD2-F1
#
_cell.length_a   1.000
_cell.length_b   1.000
_cell.length_c   1.000
_cell.angle_alpha   90.00
_cell.angle_beta   90.00
_cell.angle_gamma   90.00
#
_symmetry.space_group_name_H-M   'P 1'
#
loop_
_entity.id
_entity.type
_entity.pdbx_description
1 polymer ?
#
loop_
_entity_poly.entity_id
_entity_poly.type
_entity_poly.pdbx_seq_one_letter_code
_entity_poly.pdbx_strand_id
1 'polypeptide(L)'
;MASSFNVSADAKNFTFHLRNNLKWSDGYPITAQDVVFSLNASIEYSTRVSSLLPIAKPSSKTFSHYTLNTSDVYTPNNYTVIIHTSVPSPSLMAYFADFFYIL
;
A
#
# COMPACT_ATOMS: atom_id res chain seq x y z
N MET A 1 3.40 9.06 -7.25
CA MET A 1 4.32 7.99 -7.77
C MET A 1 3.74 6.97 -8.79
N ALA A 2 2.45 6.65 -8.80
CA ALA A 2 1.89 5.66 -9.72
C ALA A 2 1.73 6.19 -11.17
N SER A 3 1.95 5.33 -12.16
CA SER A 3 1.67 5.59 -13.58
C SER A 3 0.21 5.24 -13.91
N SER A 4 -0.29 4.14 -13.36
CA SER A 4 -1.68 3.71 -13.50
C SER A 4 -2.08 2.79 -12.34
N PHE A 5 -3.38 2.60 -12.18
CA PHE A 5 -3.95 1.61 -11.28
C PHE A 5 -5.08 0.85 -11.96
N ASN A 6 -5.31 -0.39 -11.52
CA ASN A 6 -6.41 -1.23 -11.97
C ASN A 6 -7.12 -1.83 -10.74
N VAL A 7 -8.44 -1.92 -10.81
CA VAL A 7 -9.28 -2.53 -9.77
C VAL A 7 -10.14 -3.61 -10.41
N SER A 8 -10.16 -4.81 -9.82
CA SER A 8 -11.05 -5.87 -10.28
C SER A 8 -12.53 -5.51 -10.05
N ALA A 9 -13.42 -6.11 -10.84
CA ALA A 9 -14.86 -5.82 -10.78
C ALA A 9 -15.49 -6.13 -9.41
N ASP A 10 -14.91 -7.05 -8.64
CA ASP A 10 -15.33 -7.41 -7.28
C ASP A 10 -14.74 -6.49 -6.19
N ALA A 11 -13.95 -5.48 -6.58
CA ALA A 11 -13.26 -4.55 -5.69
C ALA A 11 -12.38 -5.23 -4.62
N LYS A 12 -11.77 -6.36 -4.98
CA LYS A 12 -10.87 -7.12 -4.10
C LYS A 12 -9.41 -7.09 -4.52
N ASN A 13 -9.12 -6.84 -5.79
CA ASN A 13 -7.75 -6.82 -6.31
C ASN A 13 -7.42 -5.43 -6.83
N PHE A 14 -6.37 -4.84 -6.29
CA PHE A 14 -5.87 -3.52 -6.63
C PHE A 14 -4.44 -3.66 -7.13
N THR A 15 -4.20 -3.28 -8.38
CA THR A 15 -2.86 -3.31 -8.98
C THR A 15 -2.40 -1.89 -9.25
N PHE A 16 -1.24 -1.52 -8.72
CA PHE A 16 -0.60 -0.23 -8.92
C PHE A 16 0.69 -0.43 -9.72
N HIS A 17 0.81 0.31 -10.81
CA HIS A 17 2.03 0.39 -11.58
C HIS A 17 2.76 1.67 -11.21
N LEU A 18 4.01 1.57 -10.80
CA LEU A 18 4.86 2.72 -10.49
C LEU A 18 5.42 3.33 -11.78
N ARG A 19 5.73 4.63 -11.76
CA ARG A 19 6.44 5.25 -12.88
C ARG A 19 7.88 4.75 -12.93
N ASN A 20 8.33 4.40 -14.12
CA ASN A 20 9.73 4.05 -14.36
C ASN A 20 10.60 5.32 -14.20
N ASN A 21 11.81 5.15 -13.69
CA ASN A 21 12.81 6.23 -13.46
C ASN A 21 12.53 7.20 -12.30
N LEU A 22 11.60 6.87 -11.39
CA LEU A 22 11.51 7.60 -10.13
C LEU A 22 12.74 7.32 -9.27
N LYS A 23 13.30 8.39 -8.70
CA LYS A 23 14.45 8.33 -7.79
C LYS A 23 14.16 9.19 -6.56
N TRP A 24 14.64 8.73 -5.43
CA TRP A 24 14.75 9.52 -4.22
C TRP A 24 15.76 10.67 -4.43
N SER A 25 15.72 11.67 -3.56
CA SER A 25 16.60 12.85 -3.64
C SER A 25 18.09 12.52 -3.51
N ASP A 26 18.42 11.36 -2.95
CA ASP A 26 19.77 10.80 -2.84
C ASP A 26 20.21 10.00 -4.09
N GLY A 27 19.34 9.89 -5.10
CA GLY A 27 19.60 9.24 -6.38
C GLY A 27 19.24 7.75 -6.44
N TYR A 28 18.83 7.13 -5.34
CA TYR A 28 18.40 5.73 -5.35
C TYR A 28 17.05 5.56 -6.06
N PRO A 29 16.85 4.49 -6.85
CA PRO A 29 15.58 4.25 -7.52
C PRO A 29 14.47 3.96 -6.50
N ILE A 30 13.29 4.51 -6.75
CA ILE A 30 12.07 4.17 -6.02
C ILE A 30 11.52 2.85 -6.56
N THR A 31 11.21 1.93 -5.66
CA THR A 31 10.71 0.59 -5.98
C THR A 31 9.38 0.28 -5.28
N ALA A 32 8.74 -0.80 -5.74
CA ALA A 32 7.54 -1.37 -5.13
C ALA A 32 7.77 -1.80 -3.67
N GLN A 33 9.00 -2.18 -3.31
CA GLN A 33 9.35 -2.52 -1.93
C GLN A 33 9.30 -1.29 -1.02
N ASP A 34 9.74 -0.13 -1.52
CA ASP A 34 9.67 1.12 -0.76
C ASP A 34 8.22 1.52 -0.49
N VAL A 35 7.32 1.28 -1.45
CA VAL A 35 5.88 1.51 -1.26
C VAL A 35 5.32 0.60 -0.16
N VAL A 36 5.65 -0.69 -0.18
CA VAL A 36 5.20 -1.64 0.87
C VAL A 36 5.75 -1.23 2.24
N PHE A 37 7.01 -0.79 2.29
CA PHE A 37 7.62 -0.28 3.51
C PHE A 37 6.87 0.95 4.04
N SER A 38 6.59 1.95 3.19
CA SER A 38 5.86 3.16 3.60
C SER A 38 4.42 2.85 4.03
N LEU A 39 3.75 1.87 3.40
CA LEU A 39 2.43 1.41 3.82
C LEU A 39 2.47 0.75 5.19
N ASN A 40 3.44 -0.15 5.42
CA ASN A 40 3.61 -0.77 6.72
C ASN A 40 3.88 0.29 7.80
N ALA A 41 4.81 1.22 7.55
CA ALA A 41 5.09 2.32 8.48
C ALA A 41 3.83 3.16 8.78
N SER A 42 3.04 3.47 7.76
CA SER A 42 1.79 4.21 7.95
C SER A 42 0.80 3.46 8.84
N ILE A 43 0.68 2.14 8.66
CA ILE A 43 -0.15 1.28 9.51
C ILE A 43 0.43 1.18 10.93
N GLU A 44 1.74 1.09 11.10
CA GLU A 44 2.36 0.91 12.42
C GLU A 44 2.28 2.17 13.28
N TYR A 45 2.32 3.35 12.67
CA TYR A 45 2.38 4.64 13.39
C TYR A 45 1.09 5.46 13.37
N SER A 46 0.06 5.10 12.58
CA SER A 46 -1.20 5.87 12.48
C SER A 46 -2.41 5.17 13.12
N THR A 47 -2.72 5.48 14.39
CA THR A 47 -3.87 4.88 15.10
C THR A 47 -5.22 5.16 14.45
N ARG A 48 -5.36 6.27 13.70
CA ARG A 48 -6.62 6.67 13.05
C ARG A 48 -6.96 5.85 11.81
N VAL A 49 -5.95 5.39 11.09
CA VAL A 49 -6.14 4.81 9.77
C VAL A 49 -6.03 3.29 9.80
N SER A 50 -5.19 2.75 10.69
CA SER A 50 -4.86 1.33 10.70
C SER A 50 -6.03 0.40 10.95
N SER A 51 -6.94 0.76 11.86
CA SER A 51 -8.13 -0.07 12.15
C SER A 51 -9.17 -0.07 11.03
N LEU A 52 -9.09 0.88 10.08
CA LEU A 52 -10.02 1.02 8.97
C LEU A 52 -9.52 0.33 7.70
N LEU A 53 -8.26 -0.10 7.66
CA LEU A 53 -7.65 -0.71 6.49
C LEU A 53 -7.85 -2.24 6.50
N PRO A 54 -8.40 -2.83 5.44
CA PRO A 54 -8.61 -4.29 5.34
C PRO A 54 -7.30 -5.08 5.26
N ILE A 55 -6.20 -4.38 4.93
CA ILE A 55 -4.84 -4.92 4.84
C ILE A 55 -4.08 -4.83 6.17
N ALA A 56 -4.71 -4.37 7.25
CA ALA A 56 -4.09 -4.29 8.57
C ALA A 56 -4.49 -5.51 9.42
N LYS A 57 -3.52 -6.08 10.14
CA LYS A 57 -3.76 -7.16 11.11
C LYS A 57 -3.33 -6.71 12.52
N PRO A 58 -4.01 -7.18 13.60
CA PRO A 58 -3.64 -6.84 14.96
C PRO A 58 -2.17 -7.23 15.28
N SER A 59 -1.48 -6.38 16.01
CA SER A 59 -0.10 -6.56 16.46
C SER A 59 0.11 -5.89 17.81
N SER A 60 0.74 -6.58 18.76
CA SER A 60 1.12 -5.98 20.04
C SER A 60 2.46 -5.21 20.01
N LYS A 61 3.16 -5.24 18.86
CA LYS A 61 4.52 -4.71 18.72
C LYS A 61 4.57 -3.28 18.18
N THR A 62 3.45 -2.73 17.74
CA THR A 62 3.38 -1.47 16.99
C THR A 62 2.57 -0.45 17.78
N PHE A 63 2.85 0.84 17.55
CA PHE A 63 2.17 1.92 18.27
C PHE A 63 0.66 1.96 17.99
N SER A 64 0.26 1.66 16.76
CA SER A 64 -1.14 1.60 16.36
C SER A 64 -1.89 0.36 16.85
N HIS A 65 -1.18 -0.65 17.38
CA HIS A 65 -1.67 -2.01 17.58
C HIS A 65 -2.02 -2.79 16.30
N TYR A 66 -1.56 -2.33 15.14
CA TYR A 66 -1.72 -3.00 13.85
C TYR A 66 -0.40 -3.06 13.07
N THR A 67 -0.27 -4.02 12.18
CA THR A 67 0.82 -4.12 11.20
C THR A 67 0.24 -4.53 9.85
N LEU A 68 0.99 -4.36 8.77
CA LEU A 68 0.55 -4.79 7.45
C LEU A 68 0.35 -6.31 7.41
N ASN A 69 -0.78 -6.75 6.86
CA ASN A 69 -0.98 -8.12 6.48
C ASN A 69 -0.20 -8.40 5.18
N THR A 70 1.04 -8.85 5.34
CA THR A 70 1.95 -9.17 4.22
C THR A 70 1.39 -10.23 3.26
N SER A 71 0.43 -11.05 3.70
CA SER A 71 -0.25 -12.01 2.83
C SER A 71 -1.21 -11.34 1.84
N ASP A 72 -1.62 -10.10 2.09
CA ASP A 72 -2.56 -9.36 1.25
C ASP A 72 -1.83 -8.43 0.27
N VAL A 73 -0.51 -8.26 0.39
CA VAL A 73 0.28 -7.31 -0.41
C VAL A 73 1.45 -8.01 -1.08
N TYR A 74 1.55 -7.87 -2.40
CA TYR A 74 2.51 -8.56 -3.24
C TYR A 74 3.24 -7.58 -4.16
N THR A 75 4.51 -7.86 -4.42
CA THR A 75 5.37 -7.08 -5.32
C THR A 75 6.05 -8.01 -6.33
N PRO A 76 5.38 -8.37 -7.45
CA PRO A 76 5.94 -9.33 -8.41
C PRO A 76 7.20 -8.80 -9.12
N ASN A 77 7.43 -7.49 -9.10
CA ASN A 77 8.62 -6.82 -9.61
C ASN A 77 8.81 -5.46 -8.91
N ASN A 78 9.88 -4.75 -9.25
CA ASN A 78 10.23 -3.46 -8.64
C ASN A 78 9.27 -2.32 -8.93
N TYR A 79 8.28 -2.47 -9.82
CA TYR A 79 7.40 -1.38 -10.25
C TYR A 79 5.92 -1.74 -10.18
N THR A 80 5.57 -2.86 -9.54
CA THR A 80 4.18 -3.32 -9.44
C THR A 80 3.88 -3.68 -8.00
N VAL A 81 2.81 -3.09 -7.47
CA VAL A 81 2.26 -3.44 -6.15
C VAL A 81 0.86 -3.98 -6.38
N ILE A 82 0.59 -5.19 -5.89
CA ILE A 82 -0.71 -5.85 -5.95
C ILE A 82 -1.23 -6.01 -4.53
N ILE A 83 -2.48 -5.64 -4.32
CA ILE A 83 -3.15 -5.72 -3.03
C ILE A 83 -4.43 -6.52 -3.20
N HIS A 84 -4.54 -7.60 -2.45
CA HIS A 84 -5.68 -8.50 -2.43
C HIS A 84 -6.38 -8.40 -1.07
N THR A 85 -7.65 -7.99 -1.09
CA THR A 85 -8.48 -7.95 0.12
C THR A 85 -9.45 -9.11 0.13
N SER A 86 -9.60 -9.76 1.28
CA SER A 86 -10.57 -10.87 1.45
C SER A 86 -12.02 -10.42 1.24
N VAL A 87 -12.32 -9.14 1.53
CA VAL A 87 -13.62 -8.50 1.37
C VAL A 87 -13.56 -7.36 0.35
N PRO A 88 -14.65 -7.06 -0.38
CA PRO A 88 -14.71 -5.89 -1.26
C PRO A 88 -14.39 -4.62 -0.48
N SER A 89 -13.41 -3.85 -0.96
CA SER A 89 -12.89 -2.69 -0.21
C SER A 89 -12.79 -1.44 -1.08
N PRO A 90 -13.92 -0.84 -1.53
CA PRO A 90 -13.88 0.35 -2.38
C PRO A 90 -13.21 1.56 -1.72
N SER A 91 -13.33 1.68 -0.39
CA SER A 91 -12.70 2.74 0.41
C SER A 91 -11.17 2.73 0.34
N LEU A 92 -10.57 1.58 0.03
CA LEU A 92 -9.13 1.43 -0.09
C LEU A 92 -8.58 2.29 -1.24
N MET A 93 -9.37 2.51 -2.30
CA MET A 93 -8.97 3.41 -3.38
C MET A 93 -8.86 4.87 -2.92
N ALA A 94 -9.75 5.32 -2.04
CA ALA A 94 -9.70 6.68 -1.51
C ALA A 94 -8.45 6.89 -0.63
N TYR A 95 -8.09 5.88 0.17
CA TYR A 95 -6.84 5.90 0.94
C TYR A 95 -5.60 5.97 0.02
N PHE A 96 -5.60 5.18 -1.05
CA PHE A 96 -4.49 5.17 -2.01
C PHE A 96 -4.42 6.42 -2.88
N ALA A 97 -5.56 7.05 -3.18
CA ALA A 97 -5.56 8.35 -3.83
C ALA A 97 -4.75 9.34 -2.99
N ASP A 98 -4.99 9.43 -1.67
CA ASP A 98 -4.23 10.32 -0.79
C ASP A 98 -2.75 9.90 -0.69
N PHE A 99 -2.50 8.60 -0.48
CA PHE A 99 -1.15 8.06 -0.28
C PHE A 99 -0.23 8.18 -1.50
N PHE A 100 -0.74 7.96 -2.73
CA PHE A 100 0.07 7.97 -3.95
C PHE A 100 0.09 9.32 -4.70
N TYR A 101 -0.72 10.30 -4.27
CA TYR A 101 -0.64 11.69 -4.74
C TYR A 101 0.26 12.56 -3.87
N ILE A 102 0.35 12.27 -2.57
CA ILE A 102 1.14 13.07 -1.62
C ILE A 102 2.65 12.73 -1.70
N LEU A 103 3.01 11.60 -2.33
CA LEU A 103 4.39 11.16 -2.58
C LEU A 103 4.71 11.06 -4.08
#